data_AF-A0AAJ7UI84-F1
#
_entry.id   AF-A0AAJ7UI84-F1
#
_cell.length_a   1.000
_cell.length_b   1.000
_cell.length_c   1.000
_cell.angle_alpha   90.00
_cell.angle_beta   90.00
_cell.angle_gamma   90.00
#
_symmetry.space_group_name_H-M   'P 1'
#
loop_
_entity.id
_entity.type
_entity.pdbx_description
1 polymer ?
#
loop_
_entity_poly.entity_id
_entity_poly.type
_entity_poly.pdbx_seq_one_letter_code
_entity_poly.pdbx_strand_id
1 'polypeptide(L)'
;MAATRRLFKELTDIRLSNCKNFQNIIVDETNLLFWQGLIVPEKAPYDKGAFKIEISFPPEYPFKPPKINFRTKIYHPNVDEKGQVCLPIISAENWKPATKTDQVIQSLIDLVNHPEPEHPLRPPCDPPVTPRDPL
;
A
#
# COMPACT_ATOMS: atom_id res chain seq x y z
N MET A 1 4.50 26.03 -1.14
CA MET A 1 3.70 24.80 -1.21
C MET A 1 3.58 24.20 0.19
N ALA A 2 2.38 24.12 0.76
CA ALA A 2 2.17 23.61 2.12
C ALA A 2 2.35 22.08 2.21
N ALA A 3 1.94 21.35 1.16
CA ALA A 3 2.06 19.89 1.05
C ALA A 3 3.52 19.42 1.18
N THR A 4 4.43 20.04 0.43
CA THR A 4 5.85 19.70 0.38
C THR A 4 6.55 19.80 1.73
N ARG A 5 6.26 20.85 2.51
CA ARG A 5 6.84 21.04 3.85
C ARG A 5 6.39 19.93 4.80
N ARG A 6 5.13 19.53 4.71
CA ARG A 6 4.57 18.44 5.51
C ARG A 6 5.18 17.10 5.12
N LEU A 7 5.23 16.79 3.82
CA LEU A 7 5.82 15.55 3.30
C LEU A 7 7.29 15.40 3.67
N PHE A 8 8.07 16.49 3.61
CA PHE A 8 9.47 16.47 4.04
C PHE A 8 9.63 16.12 5.53
N LYS A 9 8.75 16.69 6.39
CA LYS A 9 8.73 16.35 7.82
C LYS A 9 8.35 14.89 8.03
N GLU A 10 7.28 14.42 7.39
CA GLU A 10 6.84 13.03 7.49
C GLU A 10 7.91 12.04 6.98
N LEU A 11 8.61 12.37 5.90
CA LEU A 11 9.73 11.59 5.38
C LEU A 11 10.85 11.46 6.41
N THR A 12 11.20 12.58 7.05
CA THR A 12 12.24 12.63 8.09
C THR A 12 11.83 11.78 9.29
N ASP A 13 10.58 11.93 9.74
CA ASP A 13 10.03 11.15 10.85
C ASP A 13 10.04 9.64 10.55
N ILE A 14 9.69 9.23 9.32
CA ILE A 14 9.71 7.81 8.90
C ILE A 14 11.13 7.26 8.80
N ARG A 15 12.09 8.06 8.34
CA ARG A 15 13.51 7.66 8.33
C ARG A 15 14.06 7.50 9.75
N LEU A 16 13.60 8.34 10.68
CA LEU A 16 13.99 8.28 12.09
C LEU A 16 13.30 7.16 12.86
N SER A 17 12.07 6.79 12.50
CA SER A 17 11.31 5.74 13.20
C SER A 17 11.89 4.33 13.00
N ASN A 18 12.86 4.16 12.09
CA ASN A 18 13.57 2.92 11.80
C ASN A 18 12.61 1.72 11.65
N CYS A 19 11.53 1.90 10.89
CA CYS A 19 10.54 0.87 10.62
C CYS A 19 11.20 -0.33 9.91
N LYS A 20 11.39 -1.44 10.61
CA LYS A 20 12.01 -2.66 10.06
C LYS A 20 11.28 -3.20 8.83
N ASN A 21 9.97 -3.00 8.79
CA ASN A 21 9.09 -3.50 7.73
C ASN A 21 9.02 -2.59 6.50
N PHE A 22 9.57 -1.36 6.55
CA PHE A 22 9.57 -0.44 5.40
C PHE A 22 10.98 0.12 5.18
N GLN A 23 11.66 -0.42 4.17
CA GLN A 23 13.08 -0.20 3.91
C GLN A 23 13.31 0.40 2.52
N ASN A 24 14.55 0.84 2.25
CA ASN A 24 14.99 1.36 0.96
C ASN A 24 14.07 2.47 0.41
N ILE A 25 13.77 3.46 1.25
CA ILE A 25 12.90 4.58 0.90
C ILE A 25 13.66 5.53 -0.03
N ILE A 26 13.25 5.55 -1.30
CA ILE A 26 13.79 6.41 -2.34
C ILE A 26 12.76 7.50 -2.62
N VAL A 27 13.18 8.75 -2.46
CA VAL A 27 12.36 9.92 -2.78
C VAL A 27 13.21 10.87 -3.60
N ASP A 28 12.64 11.38 -4.68
CA ASP A 28 13.29 12.38 -5.53
C ASP A 28 13.26 13.75 -4.82
N GLU A 29 14.40 14.41 -4.76
CA GLU A 29 14.53 15.75 -4.16
C GLU A 29 13.75 16.81 -4.97
N THR A 30 13.59 16.59 -6.27
CA THR A 30 12.82 17.47 -7.16
C THR A 30 11.31 17.19 -7.10
N ASN A 31 10.93 15.96 -6.71
CA ASN A 31 9.55 15.53 -6.64
C ASN A 31 9.22 14.75 -5.36
N LEU A 32 9.04 15.50 -4.28
CA LEU A 32 8.60 14.96 -2.98
C LEU A 32 7.17 14.39 -2.99
N LEU A 33 6.42 14.49 -4.09
CA LEU A 33 5.09 13.89 -4.24
C LEU A 33 5.14 12.43 -4.68
N PHE A 34 6.32 11.86 -4.91
CA PHE A 34 6.45 10.48 -5.34
C PHE A 34 7.51 9.75 -4.55
N TRP A 35 7.09 8.73 -3.82
CA TRP A 35 7.97 7.95 -2.95
C TRP A 35 7.98 6.50 -3.41
N GLN A 36 9.14 5.86 -3.32
CA GLN A 36 9.28 4.43 -3.51
C GLN A 36 9.87 3.81 -2.24
N GLY A 37 9.47 2.58 -1.94
CA GLY A 37 10.07 1.83 -0.85
C GLY A 37 9.81 0.34 -0.99
N LEU A 38 10.45 -0.44 -0.12
CA LEU A 38 10.31 -1.89 -0.02
C LEU A 38 9.58 -2.23 1.27
N ILE A 39 8.47 -2.94 1.16
CA ILE A 39 7.81 -3.56 2.30
C ILE A 39 8.39 -4.94 2.53
N VAL A 40 8.79 -5.21 3.76
CA VAL A 40 9.27 -6.52 4.22
C VAL A 40 8.26 -7.02 5.27
N PRO A 41 7.32 -7.89 4.86
CA PRO A 41 6.40 -8.53 5.80
C PRO A 41 7.17 -9.51 6.69
N GLU A 42 6.67 -9.73 7.90
CA GLU A 42 7.28 -10.65 8.86
C GLU A 42 6.49 -11.96 9.01
N LYS A 43 5.30 -12.04 8.42
CA LYS A 43 4.42 -13.22 8.52
C LYS A 43 4.40 -14.03 7.22
N ALA A 44 4.48 -15.34 7.38
CA ALA A 44 4.20 -16.28 6.29
C ALA A 44 2.77 -16.06 5.78
N PRO A 45 2.53 -16.15 4.45
CA PRO A 45 3.41 -16.67 3.40
C PRO A 45 4.36 -15.64 2.75
N TYR A 46 4.34 -14.38 3.17
CA TYR A 46 5.05 -13.28 2.51
C TYR A 46 6.40 -12.91 3.16
N ASP A 47 6.71 -13.51 4.31
CA ASP A 47 7.94 -13.36 5.10
C ASP A 47 9.25 -13.62 4.33
N LYS A 48 9.20 -14.37 3.24
CA LYS A 48 10.35 -14.71 2.41
C LYS A 48 10.66 -13.68 1.31
N GLY A 49 9.86 -12.62 1.19
CA GLY A 49 9.95 -11.66 0.09
C GLY A 49 10.00 -10.20 0.55
N ALA A 50 10.38 -9.33 -0.37
CA ALA A 50 10.25 -7.88 -0.23
C ALA A 50 9.45 -7.33 -1.42
N PHE A 51 8.48 -6.47 -1.14
CA PHE A 51 7.55 -5.94 -2.14
C PHE A 51 7.82 -4.47 -2.36
N LYS A 52 8.22 -4.11 -3.59
CA LYS A 52 8.39 -2.71 -3.97
C LYS A 52 7.02 -2.08 -4.10
N ILE A 53 6.83 -0.98 -3.38
CA ILE A 53 5.66 -0.12 -3.48
C ILE A 53 6.04 1.29 -3.91
N GLU A 54 5.06 1.97 -4.47
CA GLU A 54 5.12 3.37 -4.81
C GLU A 54 3.94 4.11 -4.20
N ILE A 55 4.23 5.29 -3.67
CA ILE A 55 3.25 6.18 -3.07
C ILE A 55 3.27 7.47 -3.88
N SER A 56 2.16 7.77 -4.53
CA SER A 56 1.96 9.02 -5.26
C SER A 56 1.01 9.92 -4.49
N PHE A 57 1.48 11.10 -4.13
CA PHE A 57 0.71 12.13 -3.44
C PHE A 57 0.09 13.08 -4.46
N PRO A 58 -1.21 13.36 -4.39
CA PRO A 58 -1.83 14.39 -5.22
C PRO A 58 -1.34 15.80 -4.81
N PRO A 59 -1.38 16.78 -5.72
CA PRO A 59 -0.99 18.16 -5.41
C PRO A 59 -1.87 18.79 -4.31
N GLU A 60 -3.09 18.27 -4.11
CA GLU A 60 -4.01 18.69 -3.05
C GLU A 60 -3.77 17.97 -1.70
N TYR A 61 -2.72 17.16 -1.55
CA TYR A 61 -2.36 16.58 -0.26
C TYR A 61 -2.13 17.69 0.80
N PRO A 62 -2.64 17.55 2.04
CA PRO A 62 -3.29 16.39 2.66
C PRO A 62 -4.82 16.37 2.52
N PHE A 63 -5.44 17.22 1.72
CA PHE A 63 -6.90 17.23 1.55
C PHE A 63 -7.40 16.03 0.73
N LYS A 64 -6.58 15.52 -0.19
CA LYS A 64 -6.81 14.27 -0.90
C LYS A 64 -5.85 13.17 -0.42
N PRO A 65 -6.30 11.90 -0.40
CA PRO A 65 -5.46 10.77 0.00
C PRO A 65 -4.34 10.50 -1.00
N PRO A 66 -3.20 9.94 -0.55
CA PRO A 66 -2.21 9.37 -1.44
C PRO A 66 -2.74 8.10 -2.12
N LYS A 67 -2.16 7.76 -3.27
CA LYS A 67 -2.39 6.47 -3.93
C LYS A 67 -1.17 5.58 -3.74
N ILE A 68 -1.41 4.30 -3.46
CA ILE A 68 -0.36 3.30 -3.28
C ILE A 68 -0.51 2.23 -4.35
N ASN A 69 0.61 1.88 -4.96
CA ASN A 69 0.68 0.84 -5.97
C ASN A 69 1.88 -0.08 -5.72
N PHE A 70 1.63 -1.39 -5.74
CA PHE A 70 2.67 -2.40 -5.74
C PHE A 70 3.31 -2.48 -7.14
N ARG A 71 4.63 -2.37 -7.18
CA ARG A 71 5.44 -2.63 -8.39
C ARG A 71 5.85 -4.09 -8.49
N THR A 72 6.12 -4.73 -7.35
CA THR A 72 6.36 -6.17 -7.30
C THR A 72 5.02 -6.91 -7.39
N LYS A 73 4.92 -7.91 -8.26
CA LYS A 73 3.73 -8.78 -8.31
C LYS A 73 3.59 -9.53 -6.99
N ILE A 74 2.46 -9.34 -6.32
CA ILE A 74 2.09 -10.02 -5.08
C ILE A 74 0.79 -10.80 -5.30
N TYR A 75 0.72 -12.01 -4.76
CA TYR A 75 -0.51 -12.79 -4.74
C TYR A 75 -1.22 -12.57 -3.40
N HIS A 76 -2.04 -11.52 -3.32
CA HIS A 76 -2.74 -11.12 -2.10
C HIS A 76 -4.22 -10.87 -2.40
N PRO A 77 -5.18 -11.30 -1.56
CA PRO A 77 -6.61 -11.12 -1.84
C PRO A 77 -7.01 -9.65 -1.95
N ASN A 78 -6.37 -8.78 -1.17
CA ASN A 78 -6.60 -7.33 -1.18
C ASN A 78 -5.67 -6.55 -2.11
N VAL A 79 -4.94 -7.20 -3.03
CA VAL A 79 -4.12 -6.52 -4.04
C VAL A 79 -4.44 -7.05 -5.44
N ASP A 80 -4.81 -6.15 -6.35
CA ASP A 80 -5.13 -6.49 -7.74
C ASP A 80 -3.88 -6.96 -8.53
N GLU A 81 -4.06 -7.59 -9.70
CA GLU A 81 -2.97 -7.98 -10.61
C GLU A 81 -2.16 -6.77 -11.10
N LYS A 82 -2.79 -5.58 -11.16
CA LYS A 82 -2.13 -4.30 -11.46
C LYS A 82 -1.38 -3.71 -10.27
N GLY A 83 -1.37 -4.38 -9.12
CA GLY A 83 -0.74 -3.92 -7.89
C GLY A 83 -1.52 -2.82 -7.16
N GLN A 84 -2.78 -2.58 -7.51
CA GLN A 84 -3.64 -1.64 -6.79
C GLN A 84 -4.09 -2.26 -5.47
N VAL A 85 -4.03 -1.49 -4.40
CA VAL A 85 -4.48 -1.90 -3.06
C VAL A 85 -5.62 -1.01 -2.60
N CYS A 86 -6.66 -1.62 -2.02
CA CYS A 86 -7.73 -0.90 -1.36
C CYS A 86 -7.40 -0.88 0.13
N LEU A 87 -7.14 0.31 0.65
CA LEU A 87 -6.87 0.53 2.06
C LEU A 87 -7.95 1.46 2.61
N PRO A 88 -8.71 1.07 3.64
CA PRO A 88 -9.76 1.90 4.21
C PRO A 88 -9.26 3.29 4.63
N ILE A 89 -8.03 3.37 5.15
CA ILE A 89 -7.42 4.62 5.63
C ILE A 89 -7.18 5.66 4.52
N ILE A 90 -6.98 5.23 3.27
CA ILE A 90 -6.81 6.11 2.10
C ILE A 90 -8.05 6.18 1.21
N SER A 91 -9.14 5.51 1.60
CA SER A 91 -10.42 5.65 0.90
C SER A 91 -10.92 7.09 1.02
N ALA A 92 -11.45 7.65 -0.07
CA ALA A 92 -11.91 9.03 -0.10
C ALA A 92 -12.97 9.35 0.97
N GLU A 93 -13.76 8.36 1.37
CA GLU A 93 -14.81 8.49 2.40
C GLU A 93 -14.23 8.55 3.82
N ASN A 94 -13.11 7.87 4.06
CA ASN A 94 -12.51 7.71 5.39
C ASN A 94 -11.24 8.56 5.57
N TRP A 95 -10.72 9.15 4.50
CA TRP A 95 -9.50 9.94 4.51
C TRP A 95 -9.66 11.18 5.38
N LYS A 96 -8.72 11.36 6.31
CA LYS A 96 -8.64 12.54 7.15
C LYS A 96 -7.34 13.27 6.82
N PRO A 97 -7.35 14.60 6.59
CA PRO A 97 -6.11 15.36 6.39
C PRO A 97 -5.15 15.33 7.57
N ALA A 98 -5.60 14.89 8.75
CA ALA A 98 -4.75 14.66 9.92
C ALA A 98 -3.97 13.33 9.84
N THR A 99 -4.39 12.40 8.98
CA THR A 99 -3.69 11.13 8.74
C THR A 99 -2.32 11.39 8.15
N LYS A 100 -1.33 10.65 8.64
CA LYS A 100 0.06 10.73 8.23
C LYS A 100 0.45 9.50 7.41
N THR A 101 1.51 9.64 6.63
CA THR A 101 2.03 8.60 5.74
C THR A 101 2.53 7.38 6.51
N ASP A 102 3.10 7.57 7.71
CA ASP A 102 3.51 6.49 8.61
C ASP A 102 2.34 5.56 8.97
N GLN A 103 1.18 6.13 9.32
CA GLN A 103 -0.04 5.37 9.64
C GLN A 103 -0.55 4.60 8.43
N VAL A 104 -0.46 5.20 7.23
CA VAL A 104 -0.85 4.52 5.99
C VAL A 104 0.07 3.34 5.71
N ILE A 105 1.39 3.52 5.86
CA ILE A 105 2.38 2.44 5.67
C ILE A 105 2.16 1.33 6.70
N GLN A 106 1.92 1.66 7.97
CA GLN A 106 1.62 0.68 9.02
C GLN A 106 0.35 -0.11 8.69
N SER A 107 -0.74 0.58 8.32
CA SER A 107 -1.99 -0.07 7.90
C SER A 107 -1.80 -0.97 6.67
N LEU A 108 -0.91 -0.61 5.75
CA LEU A 108 -0.57 -1.44 4.60
C LEU A 108 0.18 -2.71 5.02
N ILE A 109 1.17 -2.60 5.90
CA ILE A 109 1.92 -3.73 6.44
C ILE A 109 0.99 -4.67 7.21
N ASP A 110 0.09 -4.11 8.02
CA ASP A 110 -0.92 -4.86 8.76
C ASP A 110 -1.84 -5.63 7.81
N LEU A 111 -2.33 -5.00 6.74
CA LEU A 111 -3.15 -5.66 5.72
C LEU A 111 -2.40 -6.81 5.02
N VAL A 112 -1.11 -6.61 4.70
CA VAL A 112 -0.29 -7.66 4.08
C VAL A 112 -0.05 -8.83 5.04
N ASN A 113 0.10 -8.55 6.33
CA ASN A 113 0.27 -9.55 7.38
C ASN A 113 -1.04 -10.24 7.78
N HIS A 114 -2.18 -9.56 7.60
CA HIS A 114 -3.53 -10.02 7.95
C HIS A 114 -4.48 -9.80 6.75
N PRO A 115 -4.45 -10.71 5.77
CA PRO A 115 -5.32 -10.60 4.60
C PRO A 115 -6.79 -10.65 5.02
N GLU A 116 -7.62 -9.79 4.44
CA GLU A 116 -9.07 -9.74 4.69
C GLU A 116 -9.82 -10.42 3.53
N PRO A 117 -10.10 -11.74 3.61
CA PRO A 117 -10.73 -12.49 2.52
C PRO A 117 -12.21 -12.12 2.29
N GLU A 118 -12.81 -11.40 3.24
CA GLU A 118 -14.22 -10.97 3.20
C GLU A 118 -14.45 -9.76 2.28
N HIS A 119 -13.38 -9.01 1.98
CA HIS A 119 -13.37 -7.89 1.05
C HIS A 119 -12.28 -8.07 -0.02
N PRO A 120 -12.36 -9.13 -0.84
CA PRO A 120 -11.29 -9.44 -1.76
C PRO A 120 -11.36 -8.51 -2.97
N LEU A 121 -10.23 -7.89 -3.32
CA LEU A 121 -10.08 -7.14 -4.57
C LEU A 121 -9.88 -8.07 -5.77
N ARG A 122 -9.40 -9.29 -5.53
CA ARG A 122 -9.40 -10.37 -6.53
C ARG A 122 -10.60 -11.29 -6.30
N PRO A 123 -11.43 -11.57 -7.32
CA PRO A 123 -12.37 -12.67 -7.20
C PRO A 123 -11.60 -13.97 -6.90
N PRO A 124 -12.13 -14.89 -6.08
CA PRO A 124 -11.54 -16.21 -5.94
C PRO A 124 -11.39 -16.82 -7.33
N CYS A 125 -10.24 -17.42 -7.64
CA CYS A 125 -10.13 -18.28 -8.81
C CYS A 125 -11.22 -19.34 -8.67
N ASP A 126 -12.30 -19.23 -9.45
CA ASP A 126 -13.30 -20.28 -9.53
C ASP A 126 -12.57 -21.60 -9.85
N PRO A 127 -12.86 -22.71 -9.13
CA PRO A 127 -12.43 -24.01 -9.62
C PRO A 127 -13.03 -24.22 -11.03
N PRO A 128 -12.36 -24.94 -11.93
CA PRO A 128 -12.87 -25.19 -13.27
C PRO A 128 -14.28 -25.76 -13.14
N VAL A 129 -15.25 -25.04 -13.71
CA VAL A 129 -16.65 -25.45 -13.82
C VAL A 129 -16.62 -26.89 -14.34
N THR A 130 -16.96 -27.86 -13.48
CA THR A 130 -17.11 -29.24 -13.94
C THR A 130 -18.21 -29.23 -15.00
N PRO A 131 -17.98 -29.80 -16.20
CA PRO A 131 -19.04 -29.89 -17.18
C PRO A 131 -20.18 -30.69 -16.54
N ARG A 132 -21.36 -30.06 -16.41
CA ARG A 132 -22.59 -30.80 -16.15
C ARG A 132 -22.81 -31.68 -17.38
N ASP A 133 -22.55 -32.97 -17.26
CA ASP A 133 -23.04 -33.97 -18.21
C ASP A 133 -24.56 -33.85 -18.32
N PRO A 134 -25.12 -33.64 -19.52
CA PRO A 134 -26.55 -33.75 -19.74
C PRO A 134 -26.91 -35.24 -19.86
N LEU A 135 -27.75 -35.72 -18.93
CA LEU A 135 -28.55 -36.94 -19.10
C LEU A 135 -29.80 -36.66 -19.95
#